data_AF-A0A2R6XZ41-F1
#
_entry.id   AF-A0A2R6XZ41-F1
#
_cell.length_a   1.000
_cell.length_b   1.000
_cell.length_c   1.000
_cell.angle_alpha   90.00
_cell.angle_beta   90.00
_cell.angle_gamma   90.00
#
_symmetry.space_group_name_H-M   'P 1'
#
loop_
_entity.id
_entity.type
_entity.pdbx_description
1 polymer ?
#
loop_
_entity_poly.entity_id
_entity_poly.type
_entity_poly.pdbx_seq_one_letter_code
_entity_poly.pdbx_strand_id
1 'polypeptide(L)'
;MPRQKLRRVHQRDIDILYTLYRARALSSKHIGEMFYSHINRARERLKQLREMGWINYYPYYNKTMYHITDKGLSILREHIDVDEKEKAYNVMISSKRMRAYQHFSNIIASTYKHGWDFEDSRIIKESLSLPTAAYIQGALITPTLEKYPVFVVNSQSTVPTINGVLREINSITSARGALLIVSGEDTFMRIIDHPAIPRFMIPVHILPSAYARRVLPCILPFSEHSHKYDLVSTQEENCPYRYQGNCVTELITFTHSNLIRVRYGTPSGEVWAAEETMSLIRNVTGKYPDKVVNIPCASSP
;
A
#
# COMPACT_ATOMS: atom_id res chain seq x y z
N MET A 1 -22.49 -38.94 14.63
CA MET A 1 -21.74 -37.82 14.02
C MET A 1 -22.44 -37.42 12.74
N PRO A 2 -22.86 -36.15 12.55
CA PRO A 2 -23.47 -35.73 11.30
C PRO A 2 -22.42 -35.82 10.19
N ARG A 3 -22.71 -36.58 9.13
CA ARG A 3 -21.91 -36.61 7.90
C ARG A 3 -21.86 -35.20 7.34
N GLN A 4 -20.72 -34.53 7.47
CA GLN A 4 -20.46 -33.26 6.78
C GLN A 4 -20.62 -33.53 5.28
N LYS A 5 -21.70 -33.01 4.70
CA LYS A 5 -21.85 -32.88 3.26
C LYS A 5 -20.60 -32.13 2.79
N LEU A 6 -19.71 -32.80 2.04
CA LEU A 6 -18.54 -32.19 1.41
C LEU A 6 -19.03 -30.97 0.62
N ARG A 7 -18.89 -29.80 1.22
CA ARG A 7 -19.40 -28.55 0.68
C ARG A 7 -18.43 -28.17 -0.44
N ARG A 8 -18.94 -28.13 -1.68
CA ARG A 8 -18.15 -27.79 -2.87
C ARG A 8 -17.33 -26.52 -2.61
N VAL A 9 -16.03 -26.61 -2.84
CA VAL A 9 -15.12 -25.46 -2.74
C VAL A 9 -15.50 -24.48 -3.86
N HIS A 10 -15.78 -23.23 -3.52
CA HIS A 10 -16.05 -22.20 -4.52
C HIS A 10 -14.75 -21.46 -4.89
N GLN A 11 -14.65 -20.99 -6.13
CA GLN A 11 -13.48 -20.22 -6.59
C GLN A 11 -13.14 -19.05 -5.65
N ARG A 12 -14.17 -18.31 -5.20
CA ARG A 12 -13.98 -17.21 -4.23
C ARG A 12 -13.30 -17.65 -2.94
N ASP A 13 -13.51 -18.89 -2.48
CA ASP A 13 -12.83 -19.38 -1.28
C ASP A 13 -11.35 -19.56 -1.54
N ILE A 14 -10.99 -20.11 -2.71
CA ILE A 14 -9.61 -20.24 -3.16
C ILE A 14 -8.97 -18.86 -3.28
N ASP A 15 -9.67 -17.89 -3.86
CA ASP A 15 -9.17 -16.52 -4.01
C ASP A 15 -8.93 -15.86 -2.64
N ILE A 16 -9.83 -16.07 -1.68
CA ILE A 16 -9.67 -15.59 -0.29
C ILE A 16 -8.48 -16.29 0.39
N LEU A 17 -8.34 -17.62 0.26
CA LEU A 17 -7.23 -18.37 0.84
C LEU A 17 -5.89 -17.94 0.23
N TYR A 18 -5.82 -17.80 -1.09
CA TYR A 18 -4.62 -17.32 -1.79
C TYR A 18 -4.27 -15.90 -1.38
N THR A 19 -5.26 -15.03 -1.23
CA THR A 19 -5.05 -13.66 -0.78
C THR A 19 -4.60 -13.61 0.68
N LEU A 20 -5.14 -14.45 1.55
CA LEU A 20 -4.67 -14.59 2.93
C LEU A 20 -3.26 -15.20 3.01
N TYR A 21 -2.89 -16.06 2.08
CA TYR A 21 -1.54 -16.58 1.95
C TYR A 21 -0.54 -15.47 1.56
N ARG A 22 -0.85 -14.66 0.55
CA ARG A 22 0.01 -13.56 0.08
C ARG A 22 0.05 -12.38 1.06
N ALA A 23 -1.10 -11.93 1.54
CA ALA A 23 -1.22 -10.78 2.45
C ALA A 23 -0.95 -11.15 3.91
N ARG A 24 -0.94 -12.45 4.23
CA ARG A 24 -0.67 -13.09 5.54
C ARG A 24 -1.67 -12.80 6.65
N ALA A 25 -2.27 -11.61 6.66
CA ALA A 25 -3.26 -11.19 7.63
C ALA A 25 -4.21 -10.14 7.05
N LEU A 26 -5.52 -10.42 7.06
CA LEU A 26 -6.55 -9.46 6.63
C LEU A 26 -7.70 -9.38 7.62
N SER A 27 -8.28 -8.20 7.76
CA SER A 27 -9.51 -8.03 8.54
C SER A 27 -10.73 -8.44 7.72
N SER A 28 -11.86 -8.70 8.39
CA SER A 28 -13.14 -8.92 7.70
C SER A 28 -13.51 -7.74 6.80
N LYS A 29 -13.15 -6.51 7.18
CA LYS A 29 -13.33 -5.30 6.36
C LYS A 29 -12.55 -5.40 5.04
N HIS A 30 -11.26 -5.75 5.09
CA HIS A 30 -10.44 -5.86 3.89
C HIS A 30 -10.98 -6.95 2.95
N ILE A 31 -11.30 -8.13 3.49
CA ILE A 31 -11.86 -9.24 2.70
C ILE A 31 -13.23 -8.86 2.13
N GLY A 32 -14.04 -8.13 2.90
CA GLY A 32 -15.29 -7.57 2.43
C GLY A 32 -15.08 -6.65 1.24
N GLU A 33 -14.20 -5.65 1.36
CA GLU A 33 -13.87 -4.69 0.29
C GLU A 33 -13.34 -5.36 -0.99
N MET A 34 -12.63 -6.48 -0.87
CA MET A 34 -12.01 -7.17 -2.01
C MET A 34 -12.96 -8.16 -2.72
N PHE A 35 -13.80 -8.90 -1.98
CA PHE A 35 -14.52 -10.07 -2.53
C PHE A 35 -16.05 -9.99 -2.43
N TYR A 36 -16.59 -8.94 -1.80
CA TYR A 36 -18.02 -8.85 -1.52
C TYR A 36 -18.57 -7.43 -1.71
N SER A 37 -19.80 -7.33 -2.21
CA SER A 37 -20.53 -6.06 -2.21
C SER A 37 -21.00 -5.64 -0.80
N HIS A 38 -21.12 -6.59 0.13
CA HIS A 38 -21.62 -6.35 1.49
C HIS A 38 -20.79 -7.07 2.55
N ILE A 39 -20.37 -6.31 3.57
CA ILE A 39 -19.53 -6.80 4.67
C ILE A 39 -20.14 -7.95 5.47
N ASN A 40 -21.48 -8.01 5.60
CA ASN A 40 -22.15 -9.08 6.35
C ASN A 40 -21.98 -10.44 5.67
N ARG A 41 -22.05 -10.49 4.34
CA ARG A 41 -21.79 -11.71 3.56
C ARG A 41 -20.35 -12.19 3.73
N ALA A 42 -19.40 -11.26 3.78
CA ALA A 42 -18.00 -11.58 4.05
C ALA A 42 -17.83 -12.19 5.46
N ARG A 43 -18.46 -11.59 6.49
CA ARG A 43 -18.40 -12.11 7.86
C ARG A 43 -19.01 -13.51 8.00
N GLU A 44 -20.17 -13.74 7.39
CA GLU A 44 -20.80 -15.06 7.35
C GLU A 44 -19.91 -16.09 6.67
N ARG A 45 -19.31 -15.74 5.53
CA ARG A 45 -18.41 -16.67 4.84
C ARG A 45 -17.15 -16.95 5.65
N LEU A 46 -16.55 -15.93 6.26
CA LEU A 46 -15.37 -16.11 7.12
C LEU A 46 -15.67 -16.99 8.34
N LYS A 47 -16.88 -16.90 8.91
CA LYS A 47 -17.33 -17.84 9.94
C LYS A 47 -17.33 -19.28 9.43
N GLN A 48 -17.87 -19.52 8.23
CA GLN A 48 -17.89 -20.86 7.62
C GLN A 48 -16.47 -21.37 7.30
N LEU A 49 -15.60 -20.54 6.74
CA LEU A 49 -14.20 -20.91 6.45
C LEU A 49 -13.44 -21.29 7.74
N ARG A 50 -13.74 -20.61 8.85
CA ARG A 50 -13.22 -20.96 10.18
C ARG A 50 -13.78 -22.28 10.71
N GLU A 51 -15.08 -22.52 10.59
CA GLU A 51 -15.71 -23.79 11.00
C GLU A 51 -15.16 -24.98 10.20
N MET A 52 -14.79 -24.76 8.93
CA MET A 52 -14.10 -25.76 8.10
C MET A 52 -12.62 -25.93 8.48
N GLY A 53 -12.07 -25.03 9.30
CA GLY A 53 -10.69 -25.04 9.77
C GLY A 53 -9.67 -24.54 8.75
N TRP A 54 -10.10 -23.88 7.66
CA TRP A 54 -9.20 -23.41 6.59
C TRP A 54 -8.52 -22.08 6.95
N ILE A 55 -9.15 -21.29 7.81
CA ILE A 55 -8.58 -20.04 8.32
C ILE A 55 -8.77 -19.98 9.84
N ASN A 56 -7.93 -19.19 10.49
CA ASN A 56 -8.08 -18.84 11.89
C ASN A 56 -7.95 -17.32 12.07
N TYR A 57 -8.05 -16.83 13.30
CA TYR A 57 -7.94 -15.42 13.61
C TYR A 57 -7.18 -15.18 14.91
N TYR A 58 -6.66 -13.98 15.04
CA TYR A 58 -6.19 -13.44 16.32
C TYR A 58 -6.71 -12.01 16.51
N PRO A 59 -6.91 -11.59 17.77
CA PRO A 59 -7.23 -10.20 18.06
C PRO A 59 -6.01 -9.31 17.80
N TYR A 60 -6.23 -8.16 17.18
CA TYR A 60 -5.22 -7.12 17.02
C TYR A 60 -5.86 -5.75 17.23
N TYR A 61 -5.53 -5.12 18.37
CA TYR A 61 -6.27 -3.96 18.89
C TYR A 61 -7.78 -4.25 18.89
N ASN A 62 -8.58 -3.36 18.31
CA ASN A 62 -10.05 -3.45 18.25
C ASN A 62 -10.54 -4.18 16.99
N LYS A 63 -9.69 -5.03 16.37
CA LYS A 63 -9.99 -5.71 15.11
C LYS A 63 -9.62 -7.18 15.17
N THR A 64 -10.35 -7.97 14.39
CA THR A 64 -10.03 -9.37 14.12
C THR A 64 -9.22 -9.48 12.84
N MET A 65 -8.05 -10.10 12.93
CA MET A 65 -7.20 -10.40 11.76
C MET A 65 -7.27 -11.89 11.48
N TYR A 66 -7.62 -12.24 10.25
CA TYR A 66 -7.71 -13.61 9.75
C TYR A 66 -6.41 -13.99 9.06
N HIS A 67 -6.02 -15.25 9.20
CA HIS A 67 -4.86 -15.85 8.52
C HIS A 67 -5.18 -17.29 8.11
N ILE A 68 -4.43 -17.81 7.14
CA ILE A 68 -4.56 -19.19 6.68
C ILE A 68 -4.04 -20.19 7.73
N THR A 69 -4.62 -21.39 7.79
CA THR A 69 -4.14 -22.52 8.60
C THR A 69 -3.42 -23.55 7.73
N ASP A 70 -2.77 -24.55 8.33
CA ASP A 70 -2.16 -25.65 7.55
C ASP A 70 -3.19 -26.40 6.72
N LYS A 71 -4.40 -26.61 7.26
CA LYS A 71 -5.51 -27.20 6.51
C LYS A 71 -5.94 -26.31 5.35
N GLY A 72 -5.97 -24.99 5.54
CA GLY A 72 -6.25 -24.04 4.45
C GLY A 72 -5.18 -24.07 3.37
N LEU A 73 -3.91 -24.20 3.75
CA LEU A 73 -2.79 -24.36 2.81
C LEU A 73 -2.90 -25.66 2.01
N SER A 74 -3.27 -26.77 2.66
CA SER A 74 -3.53 -28.03 1.95
C SER A 74 -4.61 -27.87 0.89
N ILE A 75 -5.74 -27.24 1.23
CA ILE A 75 -6.79 -26.94 0.23
C ILE A 75 -6.25 -26.03 -0.87
N LEU A 76 -5.47 -25.01 -0.54
CA LEU A 76 -4.92 -24.09 -1.53
C LEU A 76 -3.99 -24.79 -2.54
N ARG A 77 -3.16 -25.74 -2.08
CA ARG A 77 -2.25 -26.54 -2.91
C ARG A 77 -2.95 -27.44 -3.93
N GLU A 78 -4.19 -27.84 -3.65
CA GLU A 78 -5.00 -28.61 -4.61
C GLU A 78 -5.43 -27.77 -5.83
N HIS A 79 -5.29 -26.44 -5.74
CA HIS A 79 -5.79 -25.50 -6.76
C HIS A 79 -4.73 -24.56 -7.34
N ILE A 80 -3.66 -24.26 -6.61
CA ILE A 80 -2.61 -23.30 -6.99
C ILE A 80 -1.25 -23.84 -6.53
N ASP A 81 -0.21 -23.55 -7.30
CA ASP A 81 1.16 -23.88 -6.94
C ASP A 81 1.63 -23.08 -5.71
N VAL A 82 1.84 -23.80 -4.60
CA VAL A 82 2.33 -23.27 -3.32
C VAL A 82 3.30 -24.29 -2.76
N ASP A 83 4.49 -23.85 -2.33
CA ASP A 83 5.53 -24.72 -1.77
C ASP A 83 4.95 -25.68 -0.71
N GLU A 84 5.12 -26.98 -0.94
CA GLU A 84 4.66 -28.06 -0.05
C GLU A 84 5.28 -27.98 1.35
N LYS A 85 6.49 -27.42 1.47
CA LYS A 85 7.21 -27.26 2.74
C LYS A 85 6.71 -26.08 3.57
N GLU A 86 5.96 -25.18 2.96
CA GLU A 86 5.43 -24.00 3.63
C GLU A 86 4.44 -24.39 4.74
N LYS A 87 4.49 -23.71 5.88
CA LYS A 87 3.61 -23.98 7.02
C LYS A 87 2.92 -22.69 7.44
N ALA A 88 1.69 -22.79 7.92
CA ALA A 88 0.89 -21.61 8.24
C ALA A 88 1.58 -20.68 9.25
N TYR A 89 2.30 -21.23 10.23
CA TYR A 89 3.03 -20.43 11.21
C TYR A 89 4.19 -19.63 10.59
N ASN A 90 4.82 -20.09 9.51
CA ASN A 90 5.88 -19.36 8.79
C ASN A 90 5.31 -18.15 8.04
N VAL A 91 4.04 -18.24 7.63
CA VAL A 91 3.34 -17.18 6.92
C VAL A 91 2.84 -16.10 7.90
N MET A 92 2.70 -16.40 9.19
CA MET A 92 2.18 -15.45 10.18
C MET A 92 3.11 -14.23 10.36
N ILE A 93 2.50 -13.05 10.49
CA ILE A 93 3.23 -11.81 10.80
C ILE A 93 3.28 -11.62 12.31
N SER A 94 4.47 -11.33 12.85
CA SER A 94 4.64 -11.01 14.25
C SER A 94 3.88 -9.73 14.65
N SER A 95 3.42 -9.68 15.91
CA SER A 95 2.68 -8.52 16.45
C SER A 95 3.43 -7.19 16.26
N LYS A 96 4.76 -7.21 16.37
CA LYS A 96 5.64 -6.04 16.14
C LYS A 96 5.55 -5.48 14.72
N ARG A 97 5.39 -6.35 13.71
CA ARG A 97 5.31 -5.95 12.29
C ARG A 97 3.88 -5.69 11.82
N MET A 98 2.88 -6.10 12.60
CA MET A 98 1.47 -6.01 12.25
C MET A 98 1.00 -4.57 11.93
N ARG A 99 1.57 -3.55 12.60
CA ARG A 99 1.15 -2.15 12.37
C ARG A 99 1.50 -1.69 10.95
N ALA A 100 2.73 -1.93 10.51
CA ALA A 100 3.17 -1.61 9.15
C ALA A 100 2.36 -2.41 8.11
N TYR A 101 2.17 -3.71 8.38
CA TYR A 101 1.36 -4.57 7.53
C TYR A 101 -0.09 -4.12 7.44
N GLN A 102 -0.68 -3.62 8.53
CA GLN A 102 -2.05 -3.12 8.51
C GLN A 102 -2.21 -1.98 7.51
N HIS A 103 -1.29 -1.01 7.47
CA HIS A 103 -1.35 0.06 6.49
C HIS A 103 -1.26 -0.48 5.06
N PHE A 104 -0.35 -1.42 4.80
CA PHE A 104 -0.22 -2.08 3.50
C PHE A 104 -1.50 -2.84 3.11
N SER A 105 -2.10 -3.63 4.01
CA SER A 105 -3.36 -4.34 3.76
C SER A 105 -4.53 -3.41 3.45
N ASN A 106 -4.58 -2.24 4.08
CA ASN A 106 -5.62 -1.26 3.76
C ASN A 106 -5.44 -0.69 2.34
N ILE A 107 -4.20 -0.52 1.90
CA ILE A 107 -3.89 -0.05 0.54
C ILE A 107 -4.25 -1.11 -0.50
N ILE A 108 -3.86 -2.37 -0.25
CA ILE A 108 -4.26 -3.51 -1.08
C ILE A 108 -5.78 -3.53 -1.22
N ALA A 109 -6.51 -3.54 -0.11
CA ALA A 109 -7.98 -3.58 -0.16
C ALA A 109 -8.59 -2.40 -0.93
N SER A 110 -8.03 -1.19 -0.79
CA SER A 110 -8.52 -0.01 -1.50
C SER A 110 -8.23 -0.02 -3.00
N THR A 111 -7.12 -0.61 -3.43
CA THR A 111 -6.66 -0.61 -4.83
C THR A 111 -7.16 -1.82 -5.61
N TYR A 112 -7.45 -2.93 -4.93
CA TYR A 112 -7.88 -4.18 -5.54
C TYR A 112 -9.11 -4.04 -6.46
N LYS A 113 -10.12 -3.29 -6.01
CA LYS A 113 -11.34 -3.01 -6.80
C LYS A 113 -11.10 -2.18 -8.06
N HIS A 114 -9.92 -1.56 -8.19
CA HIS A 114 -9.50 -0.79 -9.35
C HIS A 114 -8.57 -1.58 -10.27
N GLY A 115 -8.55 -2.92 -10.14
CA GLY A 115 -7.76 -3.81 -11.00
C GLY A 115 -6.28 -3.90 -10.63
N TRP A 116 -5.88 -3.34 -9.48
CA TRP A 116 -4.53 -3.55 -8.96
C TRP A 116 -4.41 -4.92 -8.30
N ASP A 117 -3.24 -5.54 -8.43
CA ASP A 117 -2.87 -6.72 -7.66
C ASP A 117 -1.68 -6.40 -6.75
N PHE A 118 -1.21 -7.38 -5.99
CA PHE A 118 -0.06 -7.20 -5.10
C PHE A 118 0.79 -8.46 -5.03
N GLU A 119 2.08 -8.25 -4.75
CA GLU A 119 3.07 -9.31 -4.57
C GLU A 119 3.52 -9.35 -3.10
N ASP A 120 3.64 -10.56 -2.54
CA ASP A 120 4.12 -10.76 -1.17
C ASP A 120 5.57 -10.26 -1.03
N SER A 121 5.87 -9.60 0.10
CA SER A 121 7.23 -9.30 0.56
C SER A 121 8.27 -10.41 0.31
N ARG A 122 7.93 -11.70 0.46
CA ARG A 122 8.84 -12.84 0.21
C ARG A 122 9.34 -12.84 -1.23
N ILE A 123 8.39 -12.82 -2.16
CA ILE A 123 8.63 -12.92 -3.59
C ILE A 123 9.36 -11.66 -4.07
N ILE A 124 8.90 -10.48 -3.66
CA ILE A 124 9.55 -9.24 -4.10
C ILE A 124 10.97 -9.12 -3.53
N LYS A 125 11.22 -9.55 -2.28
CA LYS A 125 12.58 -9.54 -1.70
C LYS A 125 13.52 -10.44 -2.47
N GLU A 126 13.08 -11.63 -2.83
CA GLU A 126 13.85 -12.55 -3.67
C GLU A 126 14.14 -11.92 -5.04
N SER A 127 13.11 -11.38 -5.71
CA SER A 127 13.27 -10.74 -7.03
C SER A 127 14.21 -9.53 -7.03
N LEU A 128 14.29 -8.81 -5.91
CA LEU A 128 15.16 -7.65 -5.73
C LEU A 128 16.48 -7.99 -5.02
N SER A 129 16.75 -9.29 -4.75
CA SER A 129 17.93 -9.75 -4.00
C SER A 129 18.09 -9.06 -2.62
N LEU A 130 16.98 -8.75 -1.96
CA LEU A 130 16.94 -8.12 -0.65
C LEU A 130 16.97 -9.16 0.47
N PRO A 131 17.59 -8.85 1.63
CA PRO A 131 17.63 -9.77 2.76
C PRO A 131 16.22 -10.01 3.34
N THR A 132 16.00 -11.16 3.98
CA THR A 132 14.71 -11.49 4.64
C THR A 132 14.29 -10.43 5.65
N ALA A 133 15.25 -9.79 6.32
CA ALA A 133 15.03 -8.73 7.30
C ALA A 133 14.70 -7.35 6.70
N ALA A 134 14.72 -7.21 5.38
CA ALA A 134 14.40 -5.98 4.65
C ALA A 134 13.05 -5.36 5.05
N TYR A 135 12.98 -4.04 4.97
CA TYR A 135 11.88 -3.20 5.39
C TYR A 135 10.69 -3.23 4.43
N ILE A 136 10.86 -3.63 3.16
CA ILE A 136 9.78 -3.74 2.17
C ILE A 136 8.61 -4.63 2.66
N GLN A 137 7.38 -4.14 2.47
CA GLN A 137 6.12 -4.83 2.84
C GLN A 137 5.57 -5.72 1.71
N GLY A 138 5.95 -5.45 0.46
CA GLY A 138 5.46 -6.13 -0.73
C GLY A 138 5.63 -5.24 -1.95
N ALA A 139 4.96 -5.57 -3.05
CA ALA A 139 4.80 -4.66 -4.18
C ALA A 139 3.33 -4.54 -4.56
N LEU A 140 2.96 -3.38 -5.10
CA LEU A 140 1.70 -3.20 -5.79
C LEU A 140 1.92 -3.37 -7.29
N ILE A 141 1.00 -4.05 -7.94
CA ILE A 141 1.01 -4.32 -9.37
C ILE A 141 -0.14 -3.51 -9.97
N THR A 142 0.20 -2.56 -10.83
CA THR A 142 -0.79 -1.75 -11.54
C THR A 142 -1.60 -2.60 -12.53
N PRO A 143 -2.75 -2.12 -13.01
CA PRO A 143 -3.49 -2.79 -14.09
C PRO A 143 -2.68 -2.99 -15.37
N THR A 144 -1.65 -2.15 -15.60
CA THR A 144 -0.70 -2.28 -16.73
C THR A 144 0.48 -3.21 -16.43
N LEU A 145 0.42 -3.96 -15.33
CA LEU A 145 1.43 -4.93 -14.87
C LEU A 145 2.75 -4.33 -14.37
N GLU A 146 2.83 -3.00 -14.22
CA GLU A 146 3.98 -2.36 -13.59
C GLU A 146 4.02 -2.63 -12.09
N LYS A 147 5.19 -3.00 -11.57
CA LYS A 147 5.40 -3.35 -10.16
C LYS A 147 6.08 -2.21 -9.41
N TYR A 148 5.51 -1.84 -8.27
CA TYR A 148 6.04 -0.82 -7.37
C TYR A 148 6.30 -1.41 -5.98
N PRO A 149 7.58 -1.57 -5.58
CA PRO A 149 7.96 -1.85 -4.20
C PRO A 149 7.30 -0.90 -3.20
N VAL A 150 6.72 -1.45 -2.14
CA VAL A 150 6.01 -0.68 -1.12
C VAL A 150 6.74 -0.71 0.22
N PHE A 151 7.02 0.49 0.72
CA PHE A 151 7.57 0.76 2.02
C PHE A 151 6.55 1.48 2.90
N VAL A 152 6.44 1.07 4.15
CA VAL A 152 5.55 1.66 5.14
C VAL A 152 6.35 2.10 6.36
N VAL A 153 6.32 3.39 6.64
CA VAL A 153 6.91 3.98 7.84
C VAL A 153 5.79 4.42 8.78
N ASN A 154 5.73 3.83 9.97
CA ASN A 154 4.68 4.13 10.94
C ASN A 154 4.93 5.47 11.65
N SER A 155 3.89 6.01 12.29
CA SER A 155 4.04 7.17 13.16
C SER A 155 5.05 6.90 14.28
N GLN A 156 5.81 7.94 14.62
CA GLN A 156 6.84 7.90 15.66
C GLN A 156 7.97 6.90 15.34
N SER A 157 8.21 6.60 14.06
CA SER A 157 9.36 5.77 13.67
C SER A 157 10.67 6.44 14.08
N THR A 158 11.60 5.62 14.57
CA THR A 158 12.91 6.10 15.03
C THR A 158 13.77 6.52 13.83
N VAL A 159 14.71 7.44 14.04
CA VAL A 159 15.67 7.87 13.00
C VAL A 159 16.42 6.68 12.38
N PRO A 160 16.91 5.68 13.15
CA PRO A 160 17.51 4.48 12.56
C PRO A 160 16.58 3.70 11.63
N THR A 161 15.29 3.63 11.95
CA THR A 161 14.29 2.95 11.10
C THR A 161 14.08 3.70 9.79
N ILE A 162 13.93 5.02 9.86
CA ILE A 162 13.81 5.90 8.69
C ILE A 162 15.04 5.74 7.79
N ASN A 163 16.24 5.83 8.37
CA ASN A 163 17.51 5.69 7.64
C ASN A 163 17.64 4.32 6.98
N GLY A 164 17.20 3.25 7.67
CA GLY A 164 17.19 1.89 7.14
C GLY A 164 16.29 1.78 5.90
N VAL A 165 15.06 2.30 5.98
CA VAL A 165 14.10 2.31 4.86
C VAL A 165 14.65 3.11 3.67
N LEU A 166 15.14 4.33 3.90
CA LEU A 166 15.64 5.18 2.81
C LEU A 166 16.90 4.59 2.16
N ARG A 167 17.77 3.92 2.93
CA ARG A 167 18.93 3.19 2.39
C ARG A 167 18.50 2.00 1.54
N GLU A 168 17.49 1.25 1.99
CA GLU A 168 16.95 0.12 1.24
C GLU A 168 16.34 0.57 -0.09
N ILE A 169 15.53 1.63 -0.10
CA ILE A 169 15.00 2.22 -1.33
C ILE A 169 16.12 2.64 -2.28
N ASN A 170 17.18 3.30 -1.76
CA ASN A 170 18.33 3.70 -2.56
C ASN A 170 19.11 2.53 -3.17
N SER A 171 19.06 1.35 -2.54
CA SER A 171 19.74 0.15 -3.06
C SER A 171 18.97 -0.52 -4.20
N ILE A 172 17.70 -0.18 -4.40
CA ILE A 172 16.87 -0.72 -5.47
C ILE A 172 17.08 0.13 -6.73
N THR A 173 17.75 -0.43 -7.73
CA THR A 173 18.00 0.23 -9.02
C THR A 173 17.24 -0.41 -10.19
N SER A 174 16.72 -1.63 -10.01
CA SER A 174 16.02 -2.39 -11.05
C SER A 174 14.52 -2.10 -11.13
N ALA A 175 13.95 -1.39 -10.15
CA ALA A 175 12.53 -1.05 -10.14
C ALA A 175 12.26 0.24 -10.92
N ARG A 176 11.08 0.34 -11.56
CA ARG A 176 10.64 1.57 -12.25
C ARG A 176 10.42 2.74 -11.29
N GLY A 177 10.09 2.44 -10.04
CA GLY A 177 9.91 3.40 -8.96
C GLY A 177 9.49 2.68 -7.68
N ALA A 178 9.37 3.41 -6.57
CA ALA A 178 8.95 2.88 -5.28
C ALA A 178 7.86 3.74 -4.64
N LEU A 179 7.02 3.12 -3.80
CA LEU A 179 6.01 3.79 -2.99
C LEU A 179 6.48 3.82 -1.53
N LEU A 180 6.60 5.01 -0.95
CA LEU A 180 6.90 5.22 0.47
C LEU A 180 5.69 5.80 1.17
N ILE A 181 4.96 4.95 1.87
CA ILE A 181 3.77 5.34 2.62
C ILE A 181 4.15 5.65 4.06
N VAL A 182 3.76 6.83 4.53
CA VAL A 182 4.17 7.34 5.84
C VAL A 182 2.96 7.67 6.70
N SER A 183 2.94 7.17 7.92
CA SER A 183 1.94 7.52 8.92
C SER A 183 2.49 8.54 9.90
N GLY A 184 1.68 9.54 10.25
CA GLY A 184 2.01 10.55 11.27
C GLY A 184 2.80 11.74 10.74
N GLU A 185 2.35 12.93 11.11
CA GLU A 185 2.88 14.22 10.61
C GLU A 185 4.38 14.36 10.86
N ASP A 186 4.82 14.22 12.11
CA ASP A 186 6.24 14.34 12.49
C ASP A 186 7.14 13.38 11.71
N THR A 187 6.63 12.18 11.41
CA THR A 187 7.43 11.17 10.69
C THR A 187 7.50 11.48 9.21
N PHE A 188 6.40 11.94 8.62
CA PHE A 188 6.38 12.46 7.25
C PHE A 188 7.34 13.63 7.10
N MET A 189 7.29 14.59 8.03
CA MET A 189 8.17 15.74 8.05
C MET A 189 9.66 15.36 8.13
N ARG A 190 10.00 14.47 9.06
CA ARG A 190 11.38 13.95 9.15
C ARG A 190 11.86 13.26 7.88
N ILE A 191 10.96 12.61 7.13
CA ILE A 191 11.31 11.96 5.88
C ILE A 191 11.55 13.00 4.78
N ILE A 192 10.66 13.97 4.60
CA ILE A 192 10.81 14.96 3.51
C ILE A 192 12.02 15.89 3.73
N ASP A 193 12.34 16.19 4.99
CA ASP A 193 13.52 16.99 5.36
C ASP A 193 14.82 16.15 5.37
N HIS A 194 14.75 14.85 5.04
CA HIS A 194 15.90 13.95 5.14
C HIS A 194 16.89 14.18 3.98
N PRO A 195 18.21 14.32 4.24
CA PRO A 195 19.22 14.63 3.21
C PRO A 195 19.44 13.52 2.16
N ALA A 196 18.89 12.33 2.39
CA ALA A 196 18.94 11.21 1.42
C ALA A 196 17.87 11.31 0.33
N ILE A 197 16.82 12.11 0.52
CA ILE A 197 15.69 12.19 -0.43
C ILE A 197 16.13 12.62 -1.85
N PRO A 198 17.00 13.63 -2.04
CA PRO A 198 17.44 14.03 -3.37
C PRO A 198 18.36 13.01 -4.07
N ARG A 199 18.73 11.92 -3.38
CA ARG A 199 19.76 10.98 -3.84
C ARG A 199 19.17 9.67 -4.37
N PHE A 200 17.85 9.58 -4.52
CA PHE A 200 17.20 8.38 -5.03
C PHE A 200 17.58 8.08 -6.47
N MET A 201 17.99 6.83 -6.69
CA MET A 201 18.34 6.25 -7.99
C MET A 201 17.12 5.74 -8.77
N ILE A 202 15.91 5.93 -8.25
CA ILE A 202 14.64 5.61 -8.89
C ILE A 202 13.61 6.66 -8.47
N PRO A 203 12.52 6.84 -9.25
CA PRO A 203 11.38 7.60 -8.79
C PRO A 203 10.82 7.08 -7.47
N VAL A 204 10.64 7.95 -6.46
CA VAL A 204 10.03 7.61 -5.17
C VAL A 204 8.80 8.46 -4.90
N HIS A 205 7.66 7.81 -4.76
CA HIS A 205 6.37 8.41 -4.44
C HIS A 205 6.13 8.34 -2.94
N ILE A 206 6.24 9.48 -2.26
CA ILE A 206 6.01 9.61 -0.82
C ILE A 206 4.57 10.07 -0.58
N LEU A 207 3.84 9.30 0.23
CA LEU A 207 2.41 9.47 0.46
C LEU A 207 2.07 9.38 1.95
N PRO A 208 1.31 10.34 2.51
CA PRO A 208 0.68 10.15 3.81
C PRO A 208 -0.28 8.95 3.78
N SER A 209 -0.27 8.11 4.80
CA SER A 209 -1.01 6.82 4.78
C SER A 209 -2.54 6.97 4.79
N ALA A 210 -3.05 8.09 5.34
CA ALA A 210 -4.46 8.44 5.23
C ALA A 210 -4.87 8.76 3.78
N TYR A 211 -3.94 9.33 3.01
CA TYR A 211 -4.14 9.72 1.61
C TYR A 211 -3.90 8.58 0.63
N ALA A 212 -2.89 7.74 0.86
CA ALA A 212 -2.49 6.66 -0.04
C ALA A 212 -3.67 5.79 -0.50
N ARG A 213 -4.62 5.49 0.39
CA ARG A 213 -5.80 4.66 0.07
C ARG A 213 -6.74 5.27 -0.96
N ARG A 214 -6.82 6.60 -0.99
CA ARG A 214 -7.69 7.35 -1.91
C ARG A 214 -6.99 7.61 -3.23
N VAL A 215 -5.70 7.90 -3.15
CA VAL A 215 -4.91 8.42 -4.27
C VAL A 215 -4.30 7.32 -5.11
N LEU A 216 -3.80 6.23 -4.51
CA LEU A 216 -3.14 5.16 -5.26
C LEU A 216 -3.99 4.57 -6.39
N PRO A 217 -5.30 4.32 -6.21
CA PRO A 217 -6.16 3.91 -7.32
C PRO A 217 -6.14 4.85 -8.54
N CYS A 218 -5.90 6.14 -8.30
CA CYS A 218 -5.89 7.20 -9.30
C CYS A 218 -4.49 7.46 -9.88
N ILE A 219 -3.44 6.97 -9.22
CA ILE A 219 -2.09 7.00 -9.76
C ILE A 219 -2.02 5.93 -10.85
N LEU A 220 -2.49 6.28 -12.04
CA LEU A 220 -2.12 5.51 -13.23
C LEU A 220 -0.59 5.55 -13.36
N PRO A 221 0.04 4.47 -13.85
CA PRO A 221 1.48 4.43 -13.98
C PRO A 221 1.90 5.63 -14.82
N PHE A 222 2.72 6.49 -14.21
CA PHE A 222 3.29 7.68 -14.82
C PHE A 222 4.22 7.22 -15.95
N SER A 223 3.63 6.78 -17.06
CA SER A 223 4.31 6.31 -18.25
C SER A 223 4.68 7.50 -19.10
N GLU A 224 5.81 8.12 -18.74
CA GLU A 224 6.73 8.89 -19.58
C GLU A 224 6.22 10.07 -20.44
N HIS A 225 4.93 10.29 -20.72
CA HIS A 225 4.49 11.26 -21.73
C HIS A 225 3.35 12.19 -21.24
N SER A 226 3.70 13.49 -21.21
CA SER A 226 2.87 14.68 -21.50
C SER A 226 1.39 14.69 -21.09
N HIS A 227 0.96 15.58 -20.19
CA HIS A 227 -0.35 16.25 -20.30
C HIS A 227 -0.31 17.71 -19.76
N LYS A 228 -0.98 18.60 -20.49
CA LYS A 228 -1.23 20.04 -20.22
C LYS A 228 -2.28 20.23 -19.09
N TYR A 229 -2.58 21.49 -18.75
CA TYR A 229 -3.89 22.07 -18.32
C TYR A 229 -3.99 22.73 -16.92
N ASP A 230 -5.02 23.59 -16.79
CA ASP A 230 -5.17 24.88 -16.08
C ASP A 230 -5.49 24.88 -14.55
N LEU A 231 -5.56 26.10 -13.95
CA LEU A 231 -5.64 26.43 -12.51
C LEU A 231 -7.03 26.94 -12.04
N VAL A 232 -7.43 26.61 -10.80
CA VAL A 232 -8.55 27.21 -9.99
C VAL A 232 -8.19 27.09 -8.48
N SER A 233 -8.78 27.89 -7.57
CA SER A 233 -8.37 27.99 -6.15
C SER A 233 -9.37 27.38 -5.15
N THR A 234 -8.90 26.79 -4.03
CA THR A 234 -9.77 26.48 -2.87
C THR A 234 -9.08 26.51 -1.49
N GLN A 235 -9.80 27.08 -0.50
CA GLN A 235 -9.61 26.95 0.95
C GLN A 235 -10.38 25.72 1.47
N GLU A 236 -9.83 24.90 2.40
CA GLU A 236 -10.52 23.70 2.96
C GLU A 236 -10.40 23.57 4.50
N GLU A 237 -11.50 23.16 5.15
CA GLU A 237 -11.67 23.06 6.62
C GLU A 237 -11.35 21.68 7.25
N ASN A 238 -11.14 20.60 6.48
CA ASN A 238 -11.02 19.23 7.01
C ASN A 238 -9.68 18.54 6.68
N CYS A 239 -8.59 19.16 7.12
CA CYS A 239 -7.25 18.71 6.82
C CYS A 239 -6.70 17.62 7.77
N PRO A 240 -6.26 16.44 7.28
CA PRO A 240 -5.70 15.40 8.15
C PRO A 240 -4.23 15.61 8.56
N TYR A 241 -3.47 16.46 7.88
CA TYR A 241 -2.04 16.74 8.17
C TYR A 241 -1.70 18.19 7.83
N ARG A 242 -1.06 18.95 8.73
CA ARG A 242 -0.67 20.35 8.44
C ARG A 242 0.85 20.48 8.30
N TYR A 243 1.33 21.38 7.45
CA TYR A 243 2.72 21.80 7.40
C TYR A 243 2.78 23.31 7.29
N GLN A 244 3.45 23.97 8.24
CA GLN A 244 3.52 25.44 8.31
C GLN A 244 2.14 26.13 8.25
N GLY A 245 1.12 25.51 8.87
CA GLY A 245 -0.26 26.01 8.87
C GLY A 245 -1.13 25.54 7.71
N ASN A 246 -0.52 25.02 6.63
CA ASN A 246 -1.20 24.62 5.40
C ASN A 246 -1.55 23.13 5.37
N CYS A 247 -2.65 22.77 4.71
CA CYS A 247 -3.05 21.38 4.58
C CYS A 247 -2.16 20.59 3.61
N VAL A 248 -1.64 19.44 4.08
CA VAL A 248 -0.89 18.47 3.28
C VAL A 248 -1.87 17.47 2.67
N THR A 249 -2.16 17.67 1.40
CA THR A 249 -3.00 16.76 0.60
C THR A 249 -2.23 16.11 -0.55
N GLU A 250 -0.89 16.11 -0.46
CA GLU A 250 -0.04 15.88 -1.64
C GLU A 250 0.60 14.50 -1.70
N LEU A 251 0.62 13.96 -2.91
CA LEU A 251 1.61 13.01 -3.37
C LEU A 251 2.87 13.80 -3.75
N ILE A 252 4.00 13.37 -3.20
CA ILE A 252 5.31 13.93 -3.54
C ILE A 252 6.09 12.86 -4.31
N THR A 253 6.44 13.13 -5.55
CA THR A 253 7.24 12.25 -6.40
C THR A 253 8.63 12.84 -6.58
N PHE A 254 9.64 12.17 -6.07
CA PHE A 254 11.04 12.52 -6.30
C PHE A 254 11.53 11.71 -7.50
N THR A 255 11.98 12.38 -8.55
CA THR A 255 12.68 11.76 -9.68
C THR A 255 14.13 12.25 -9.67
N HIS A 256 15.03 11.55 -10.39
CA HIS A 256 16.44 11.95 -10.52
C HIS A 256 16.66 13.41 -10.92
N SER A 257 15.73 13.99 -11.69
CA SER A 257 15.86 15.32 -12.25
C SER A 257 14.94 16.36 -11.59
N ASN A 258 13.81 15.93 -11.01
CA ASN A 258 12.70 16.81 -10.63
C ASN A 258 11.95 16.33 -9.38
N LEU A 259 11.39 17.27 -8.64
CA LEU A 259 10.36 17.02 -7.62
C LEU A 259 8.99 17.38 -8.20
N ILE A 260 8.08 16.41 -8.24
CA ILE A 260 6.70 16.60 -8.71
C ILE A 260 5.78 16.51 -7.51
N ARG A 261 5.03 17.58 -7.21
CA ARG A 261 4.05 17.63 -6.13
C ARG A 261 2.64 17.65 -6.72
N VAL A 262 1.76 16.82 -6.18
CA VAL A 262 0.44 16.51 -6.73
C VAL A 262 -0.55 16.61 -5.56
N ARG A 263 -1.27 17.73 -5.41
CA ARG A 263 -2.15 18.08 -4.26
C ARG A 263 -3.60 17.70 -4.46
N TYR A 264 -4.12 16.60 -3.93
CA TYR A 264 -5.51 16.22 -4.18
C TYR A 264 -6.50 17.09 -3.36
N GLY A 265 -7.50 17.72 -4.01
CA GLY A 265 -8.56 18.53 -3.42
C GLY A 265 -9.96 17.90 -3.54
N THR A 266 -10.74 18.00 -2.45
CA THR A 266 -12.18 17.68 -2.26
C THR A 266 -12.66 16.24 -2.62
N PRO A 267 -13.84 15.80 -2.14
CA PRO A 267 -14.41 14.47 -2.42
C PRO A 267 -14.63 14.13 -3.90
N SER A 268 -14.55 15.13 -4.79
CA SER A 268 -14.68 15.02 -6.25
C SER A 268 -13.38 14.65 -6.98
N GLY A 269 -12.23 14.54 -6.28
CA GLY A 269 -11.03 13.93 -6.86
C GLY A 269 -10.20 14.82 -7.78
N GLU A 270 -10.13 16.13 -7.52
CA GLU A 270 -9.26 17.05 -8.28
C GLU A 270 -7.89 17.17 -7.63
N VAL A 271 -6.88 17.70 -8.35
CA VAL A 271 -5.50 17.85 -7.86
C VAL A 271 -4.88 19.21 -8.23
N TRP A 272 -4.23 19.87 -7.28
CA TRP A 272 -3.63 21.21 -7.29
C TRP A 272 -2.11 21.17 -6.99
N ALA A 273 -1.44 22.31 -6.88
CA ALA A 273 -0.16 22.47 -6.19
C ALA A 273 -0.10 23.89 -5.60
N ALA A 274 0.60 24.08 -4.47
CA ALA A 274 0.65 25.37 -3.78
C ALA A 274 1.94 26.15 -4.09
N GLU A 275 1.82 27.42 -4.50
CA GLU A 275 2.93 28.40 -4.64
C GLU A 275 3.78 28.52 -3.36
N GLU A 276 3.19 28.25 -2.20
CA GLU A 276 3.74 28.50 -0.86
C GLU A 276 4.90 27.58 -0.44
N THR A 277 5.33 26.65 -1.31
CA THR A 277 6.40 25.67 -1.00
C THR A 277 7.58 25.69 -1.96
N MET A 278 7.61 26.65 -2.89
CA MET A 278 8.75 26.88 -3.77
C MET A 278 10.07 27.03 -3.01
N SER A 279 10.04 27.63 -1.82
CA SER A 279 11.22 27.79 -0.95
C SER A 279 11.77 26.45 -0.46
N LEU A 280 10.91 25.53 -0.02
CA LEU A 280 11.32 24.18 0.42
C LEU A 280 11.89 23.37 -0.75
N ILE A 281 11.25 23.44 -1.91
CA ILE A 281 11.67 22.75 -3.15
C ILE A 281 13.03 23.27 -3.62
N ARG A 282 13.23 24.58 -3.61
CA ARG A 282 14.52 25.22 -3.90
C ARG A 282 15.58 24.80 -2.89
N ASN A 283 15.25 24.71 -1.61
CA ASN A 283 16.19 24.30 -0.57
C ASN A 283 16.64 22.84 -0.70
N VAL A 284 15.75 21.95 -1.14
CA VAL A 284 16.04 20.50 -1.27
C VAL A 284 16.67 20.15 -2.63
N THR A 285 16.28 20.83 -3.71
CA THR A 285 16.64 20.44 -5.08
C THR A 285 17.45 21.48 -5.86
N GLY A 286 17.51 22.72 -5.39
CA GLY A 286 18.13 23.85 -6.11
C GLY A 286 17.34 24.35 -7.32
N LYS A 287 16.16 23.80 -7.61
CA LYS A 287 15.34 24.12 -8.80
C LYS A 287 13.96 24.69 -8.41
N TYR A 288 13.35 25.45 -9.31
CA TYR A 288 11.93 25.85 -9.19
C TYR A 288 11.03 24.74 -9.78
N PRO A 289 9.88 24.43 -9.15
CA PRO A 289 8.92 23.48 -9.71
C PRO A 289 8.22 24.10 -10.93
N ASP A 290 8.18 23.37 -12.05
CA ASP A 290 7.75 23.97 -13.33
C ASP A 290 6.22 23.98 -13.56
N LYS A 291 5.41 23.05 -12.97
CA LYS A 291 3.94 22.93 -13.27
C LYS A 291 3.09 22.25 -12.18
N VAL A 292 1.80 22.60 -12.16
CA VAL A 292 0.69 21.93 -11.43
C VAL A 292 -0.03 20.95 -12.37
N VAL A 293 -0.50 19.79 -11.87
CA VAL A 293 -1.11 18.72 -12.71
C VAL A 293 -2.40 18.18 -12.09
N ASN A 294 -3.47 18.09 -12.90
CA ASN A 294 -4.71 17.39 -12.55
C ASN A 294 -4.66 15.93 -13.03
N ILE A 295 -5.06 14.97 -12.18
CA ILE A 295 -5.06 13.53 -12.51
C ILE A 295 -6.49 13.01 -12.33
N PRO A 296 -7.25 12.76 -13.41
CA PRO A 296 -8.56 12.18 -13.28
C PRO A 296 -8.42 10.77 -12.70
N CYS A 297 -9.03 10.53 -11.55
CA CYS A 297 -9.21 9.19 -11.03
C CYS A 297 -9.98 8.36 -12.04
N ALA A 298 -9.52 7.13 -12.33
CA ALA A 298 -10.35 6.16 -13.03
C ALA A 298 -11.66 6.02 -12.24
N SER A 299 -12.77 6.48 -12.83
CA SER A 299 -14.09 6.23 -12.27
C SER A 299 -14.20 4.72 -12.05
N SER A 300 -14.64 4.33 -10.84
CA SER A 300 -15.01 2.94 -10.60
C SER A 300 -16.00 2.53 -11.72
N PRO A 301 -15.81 1.36 -12.35
CA PRO A 301 -16.83 0.82 -13.25
C PRO A 301 -18.16 0.59 -12.50
#